data_AF-A0A925GSJ5-F1
#
_entry.id   AF-A0A925GSJ5-F1
#
_cell.length_a   1.000
_cell.length_b   1.000
_cell.length_c   1.000
_cell.angle_alpha   90.00
_cell.angle_beta   90.00
_cell.angle_gamma   90.00
#
_symmetry.space_group_name_H-M   'P 1'
#
loop_
_entity.id
_entity.type
_entity.pdbx_description
1 polymer ?
#
loop_
_entity_poly.entity_id
_entity_poly.type
_entity_poly.pdbx_seq_one_letter_code
_entity_poly.pdbx_strand_id
1 'polypeptide(L)'
;MADFDTKLTRIGVFYDGNYFLHVSNYYNYEHSRKARLSIAGLHEFIRSQVAQYEGTDVRLCQVVDAHYFRGRLSAHEADETNKIFSERIFDDILMNEGVVTHYLPLRSKDGRHEEKGIDVWLALEAFELAIYKRFNVVVLIACDGDYVSLIRKLNTLGTRVMVLGWDFEYTDERTGKLQKTTTSLDLLKEVTYPISMQELIDNKVKKNESVINNLFVFREANAVSRFTTKVPPGEGTGNGLHQSTIHNLKNGYGFIHFPPNNLFFHWTSVQEGDFNELREGDPVEFHIARGDKGQDIAIDVKKWEAGSKPKD
;
A
#
# COMPACT_ATOMS: atom_id res chain seq x y z
N MET A 1 -30.95 -7.83 -30.01
CA MET A 1 -29.60 -7.87 -29.42
C MET A 1 -29.76 -8.39 -28.01
N ALA A 2 -29.12 -9.51 -27.69
CA ALA A 2 -29.45 -10.29 -26.50
C ALA A 2 -29.07 -9.57 -25.19
N ASP A 3 -30.02 -9.57 -24.27
CA ASP A 3 -30.07 -9.04 -22.91
C ASP A 3 -29.11 -9.80 -21.97
N PHE A 4 -27.81 -9.79 -22.28
CA PHE A 4 -26.75 -10.42 -21.47
C PHE A 4 -26.23 -9.51 -20.34
N ASP A 5 -26.75 -8.28 -20.21
CA ASP A 5 -26.13 -7.19 -19.46
C ASP A 5 -26.83 -6.86 -18.13
N THR A 6 -27.91 -7.58 -17.77
CA THR A 6 -28.84 -7.12 -16.73
C THR A 6 -28.58 -7.65 -15.32
N LYS A 7 -27.48 -8.37 -15.04
CA LYS A 7 -27.25 -8.93 -13.70
C LYS A 7 -25.90 -8.64 -13.04
N LEU A 8 -24.85 -8.34 -13.78
CA LEU A 8 -23.51 -8.16 -13.20
C LEU A 8 -22.93 -6.82 -13.62
N THR A 9 -22.60 -5.97 -12.66
CA THR A 9 -21.90 -4.71 -12.91
C THR A 9 -20.40 -5.00 -12.98
N ARG A 10 -19.87 -4.99 -14.20
CA ARG A 10 -18.45 -5.21 -14.51
C ARG A 10 -17.66 -3.93 -14.29
N ILE A 11 -16.74 -3.97 -13.33
CA ILE A 11 -15.89 -2.84 -12.96
C ILE A 11 -14.47 -3.10 -13.45
N GLY A 12 -13.93 -2.18 -14.25
CA GLY A 12 -12.51 -2.12 -14.59
C GLY A 12 -11.82 -1.04 -13.77
N VAL A 13 -10.72 -1.37 -13.08
CA VAL A 13 -9.99 -0.43 -12.20
C VAL A 13 -8.62 -0.11 -12.81
N PHE A 14 -8.28 1.18 -12.93
CA PHE A 14 -7.02 1.63 -13.50
C PHE A 14 -6.34 2.60 -12.54
N TYR A 15 -5.11 2.25 -12.17
CA TYR A 15 -4.28 3.02 -11.24
C TYR A 15 -3.21 3.78 -11.99
N ASP A 16 -3.21 5.11 -11.83
CA ASP A 16 -2.00 5.90 -12.00
C ASP A 16 -1.09 5.59 -10.81
N GLY A 17 -0.05 4.80 -11.06
CA GLY A 17 0.80 4.25 -10.02
C GLY A 17 1.69 5.29 -9.35
N ASN A 18 2.12 6.32 -10.08
CA ASN A 18 2.88 7.41 -9.50
C ASN A 18 1.98 8.25 -8.57
N TYR A 19 0.79 8.62 -9.05
CA TYR A 19 -0.20 9.30 -8.22
C TYR A 19 -0.55 8.49 -6.96
N PHE A 20 -0.89 7.21 -7.12
CA PHE A 20 -1.25 6.34 -6.01
C PHE A 20 -0.12 6.19 -4.98
N LEU A 21 1.13 6.15 -5.43
CA LEU A 21 2.30 6.14 -4.54
C LEU A 21 2.37 7.41 -3.67
N HIS A 22 2.14 8.58 -4.27
CA HIS A 22 2.11 9.85 -3.53
C HIS A 22 1.00 9.87 -2.47
N VAL A 23 -0.21 9.44 -2.85
CA VAL A 23 -1.34 9.31 -1.91
C VAL A 23 -1.00 8.36 -0.76
N SER A 24 -0.47 7.18 -1.07
CA SER A 24 -0.14 6.19 -0.04
C SER A 24 0.99 6.67 0.89
N ASN A 25 1.94 7.46 0.38
CA ASN A 25 3.00 8.05 1.21
C ASN A 25 2.44 9.14 2.13
N TYR A 26 1.56 10.00 1.62
CA TYR A 26 0.88 11.02 2.42
C TYR A 26 0.15 10.40 3.62
N TYR A 27 -0.65 9.35 3.42
CA TYR A 27 -1.35 8.71 4.53
C TYR A 27 -0.44 7.98 5.53
N ASN A 28 0.69 7.47 5.07
CA ASN A 28 1.62 6.74 5.91
C ASN A 28 2.51 7.68 6.76
N TYR A 29 2.97 8.79 6.17
CA TYR A 29 3.97 9.65 6.80
C TYR A 29 3.40 10.95 7.36
N GLU A 30 2.35 11.53 6.76
CA GLU A 30 1.88 12.87 7.11
C GLU A 30 0.54 12.82 7.84
N HIS A 31 -0.38 11.99 7.36
CA HIS A 31 -1.72 11.91 7.89
C HIS A 31 -1.77 11.30 9.31
N SER A 32 -2.76 11.72 10.11
CA SER A 32 -3.00 11.23 11.47
C SER A 32 -3.21 9.70 11.57
N ARG A 33 -3.59 9.04 10.46
CA ARG A 33 -3.82 7.59 10.40
C ARG A 33 -2.52 6.77 10.39
N LYS A 34 -1.41 7.34 9.89
CA LYS A 34 -0.09 6.68 9.81
C LYS A 34 -0.15 5.24 9.29
N ALA A 35 -0.93 5.03 8.22
CA ALA A 35 -1.18 3.73 7.62
C ALA A 35 -1.25 3.84 6.09
N ARG A 36 -0.75 2.83 5.37
CA ARG A 36 -0.82 2.75 3.91
C ARG A 36 -2.20 2.32 3.45
N LEU A 37 -2.56 2.69 2.22
CA LEU A 37 -3.77 2.23 1.57
C LEU A 37 -3.66 0.74 1.20
N SER A 38 -4.74 0.00 1.40
CA SER A 38 -4.91 -1.40 1.04
C SER A 38 -5.56 -1.50 -0.33
N ILE A 39 -4.94 -2.22 -1.27
CA ILE A 39 -5.51 -2.46 -2.61
C ILE A 39 -6.81 -3.28 -2.49
N ALA A 40 -6.79 -4.34 -1.68
CA ALA A 40 -7.97 -5.15 -1.37
C ALA A 40 -9.11 -4.31 -0.79
N GLY A 41 -8.77 -3.46 0.17
CA GLY A 41 -9.69 -2.54 0.82
C GLY A 41 -10.31 -1.55 -0.16
N LEU A 42 -9.48 -1.03 -1.05
CA LEU A 42 -9.90 -0.10 -2.09
C LEU A 42 -10.82 -0.76 -3.11
N HIS A 43 -10.54 -1.99 -3.54
CA HIS A 43 -11.44 -2.75 -4.42
C HIS A 43 -12.80 -2.98 -3.76
N GLU A 44 -12.84 -3.37 -2.47
CA GLU A 44 -14.10 -3.57 -1.75
C GLU A 44 -14.89 -2.25 -1.57
N PHE A 45 -14.18 -1.17 -1.28
CA PHE A 45 -14.77 0.16 -1.23
C PHE A 45 -15.38 0.56 -2.58
N ILE A 46 -14.63 0.37 -3.68
CA ILE A 46 -15.10 0.66 -5.04
C ILE A 46 -16.37 -0.13 -5.34
N ARG A 47 -16.41 -1.43 -5.05
CA ARG A 47 -17.60 -2.28 -5.24
C ARG A 47 -18.79 -1.75 -4.45
N SER A 48 -18.56 -1.35 -3.20
CA SER A 48 -19.59 -0.79 -2.33
C SER A 48 -20.12 0.55 -2.84
N GLN A 49 -19.24 1.44 -3.31
CA GLN A 49 -19.63 2.73 -3.90
C GLN A 49 -20.43 2.53 -5.18
N VAL A 50 -19.94 1.70 -6.11
CA VAL A 50 -20.63 1.42 -7.37
C VAL A 50 -22.02 0.83 -7.09
N ALA A 51 -22.13 -0.12 -6.16
CA ALA A 51 -23.41 -0.69 -5.77
C ALA A 51 -24.39 0.37 -5.24
N GLN A 52 -23.89 1.32 -4.44
CA GLN A 52 -24.69 2.43 -3.93
C GLN A 52 -25.19 3.37 -5.03
N TYR A 53 -24.33 3.74 -5.99
CA TYR A 53 -24.71 4.62 -7.11
C TYR A 53 -25.65 3.95 -8.10
N GLU A 54 -25.44 2.66 -8.39
CA GLU A 54 -26.26 1.90 -9.35
C GLU A 54 -27.52 1.30 -8.69
N GLY A 55 -27.67 1.39 -7.37
CA GLY A 55 -28.81 0.83 -6.63
C GLY A 55 -28.88 -0.70 -6.70
N THR A 56 -27.73 -1.36 -6.76
CA THR A 56 -27.60 -2.82 -6.90
C THR A 56 -26.97 -3.45 -5.66
N ASP A 57 -27.03 -4.78 -5.55
CA ASP A 57 -26.34 -5.51 -4.49
C ASP A 57 -24.83 -5.55 -4.76
N VAL A 58 -24.00 -5.33 -3.74
CA VAL A 58 -22.52 -5.36 -3.83
C VAL A 58 -22.01 -6.68 -4.41
N ARG A 59 -22.72 -7.79 -4.22
CA ARG A 59 -22.38 -9.10 -4.78
C ARG A 59 -22.49 -9.14 -6.31
N LEU A 60 -23.27 -8.25 -6.90
CA LEU A 60 -23.41 -8.10 -8.35
C LEU A 60 -22.38 -7.14 -8.94
N CYS A 61 -21.71 -6.34 -8.11
CA CYS A 61 -20.60 -5.48 -8.51
C CYS A 61 -19.29 -6.23 -8.40
N GLN A 62 -18.65 -6.52 -9.53
CA GLN A 62 -17.41 -7.29 -9.57
C GLN A 62 -16.32 -6.49 -10.26
N VAL A 63 -15.16 -6.37 -9.58
CA VAL A 63 -13.92 -5.95 -10.23
C VAL A 63 -13.49 -7.11 -11.12
N VAL A 64 -13.74 -6.96 -12.42
CA VAL A 64 -13.43 -7.99 -13.42
C VAL A 64 -12.00 -7.86 -13.94
N ASP A 65 -11.41 -6.69 -13.74
CA ASP A 65 -10.08 -6.36 -14.24
C ASP A 65 -9.50 -5.18 -13.46
N ALA A 66 -8.21 -5.24 -13.14
CA ALA A 66 -7.51 -4.17 -12.46
C ALA A 66 -6.10 -4.02 -13.04
N HIS A 67 -5.70 -2.78 -13.32
CA HIS A 67 -4.45 -2.47 -14.02
C HIS A 67 -3.68 -1.37 -13.27
N TYR A 68 -2.38 -1.57 -13.07
CA TYR A 68 -1.49 -0.63 -12.38
C TYR A 68 -0.36 -0.17 -13.29
N PHE A 69 -0.27 1.13 -13.55
CA PHE A 69 0.67 1.70 -14.50
C PHE A 69 1.73 2.52 -13.77
N ARG A 70 3.01 2.22 -13.98
CA ARG A 70 4.08 2.97 -13.32
C ARG A 70 5.42 2.95 -14.07
N GLY A 71 6.18 4.01 -13.91
CA GLY A 71 7.59 4.08 -14.21
C GLY A 71 8.44 3.26 -13.25
N ARG A 72 9.31 2.38 -13.76
CA ARG A 72 10.30 1.66 -12.97
C ARG A 72 11.71 2.21 -13.14
N LEU A 73 12.42 2.31 -12.03
CA LEU A 73 13.86 2.53 -12.02
C LEU A 73 14.58 1.32 -12.63
N SER A 74 15.80 1.54 -13.13
CA SER A 74 16.68 0.42 -13.47
C SER A 74 17.07 -0.36 -12.21
N ALA A 75 17.49 -1.62 -12.37
CA ALA A 75 17.92 -2.44 -11.24
C ALA A 75 19.07 -1.78 -10.44
N HIS A 76 19.99 -1.09 -11.12
CA HIS A 76 21.10 -0.39 -10.49
C HIS A 76 20.62 0.79 -9.63
N GLU A 77 19.79 1.67 -10.19
CA GLU A 77 19.25 2.82 -9.45
C GLU A 77 18.33 2.40 -8.29
N ALA A 78 17.58 1.31 -8.47
CA ALA A 78 16.74 0.73 -7.43
C ALA A 78 17.57 0.12 -6.29
N ASP A 79 18.73 -0.46 -6.60
CA ASP A 79 19.68 -1.00 -5.60
C ASP A 79 20.32 0.12 -4.79
N GLU A 80 20.82 1.16 -5.48
CA GLU A 80 21.42 2.36 -4.84
C GLU A 80 20.45 3.04 -3.87
N THR A 81 19.15 3.00 -4.18
CA THR A 81 18.10 3.59 -3.34
C THR A 81 17.45 2.60 -2.36
N ASN A 82 17.96 1.35 -2.28
CA ASN A 82 17.42 0.27 -1.44
C ASN A 82 15.92 -0.01 -1.67
N LYS A 83 15.41 0.22 -2.88
CA LYS A 83 13.97 0.09 -3.21
C LYS A 83 13.57 -1.29 -3.72
N ILE A 84 14.52 -2.11 -4.19
CA ILE A 84 14.24 -3.41 -4.83
C ILE A 84 13.30 -4.28 -3.98
N PHE A 85 13.62 -4.45 -2.70
CA PHE A 85 12.83 -5.32 -1.83
C PHE A 85 11.42 -4.77 -1.59
N SER A 86 11.28 -3.46 -1.33
CA SER A 86 9.97 -2.84 -1.14
C SER A 86 9.11 -2.86 -2.39
N GLU A 87 9.71 -2.71 -3.58
CA GLU A 87 8.98 -2.81 -4.84
C GLU A 87 8.51 -4.23 -5.12
N ARG A 88 9.31 -5.25 -4.78
CA ARG A 88 8.89 -6.65 -4.91
C ARG A 88 7.74 -7.00 -3.96
N ILE A 89 7.77 -6.53 -2.70
CA ILE A 89 6.63 -6.71 -1.79
C ILE A 89 5.38 -6.08 -2.37
N PHE A 90 5.51 -4.88 -2.96
CA PHE A 90 4.38 -4.22 -3.57
C PHE A 90 3.86 -4.97 -4.80
N ASP A 91 4.75 -5.51 -5.65
CA ASP A 91 4.39 -6.39 -6.76
C ASP A 91 3.64 -7.64 -6.25
N ASP A 92 4.10 -8.26 -5.16
CA ASP A 92 3.43 -9.44 -4.55
C ASP A 92 2.01 -9.10 -4.10
N ILE A 93 1.80 -7.91 -3.54
CA ILE A 93 0.47 -7.41 -3.16
C ILE A 93 -0.41 -7.24 -4.40
N LEU A 94 0.10 -6.58 -5.45
CA LEU A 94 -0.64 -6.37 -6.69
C LEU A 94 -1.00 -7.71 -7.36
N MET A 95 -0.06 -8.66 -7.41
CA MET A 95 -0.29 -9.99 -7.96
C MET A 95 -1.36 -10.76 -7.17
N ASN A 96 -1.31 -10.73 -5.84
CA ASN A 96 -2.30 -11.41 -5.00
C ASN A 96 -3.71 -10.82 -5.16
N GLU A 97 -3.81 -9.52 -5.40
CA GLU A 97 -5.08 -8.82 -5.63
C GLU A 97 -5.55 -8.89 -7.10
N GLY A 98 -4.85 -9.65 -7.95
CA GLY A 98 -5.20 -9.85 -9.36
C GLY A 98 -5.01 -8.60 -10.22
N VAL A 99 -4.11 -7.69 -9.82
CA VAL A 99 -3.83 -6.45 -10.55
C VAL A 99 -2.71 -6.68 -11.58
N VAL A 100 -3.00 -6.38 -12.84
CA VAL A 100 -2.04 -6.47 -13.95
C VAL A 100 -1.14 -5.25 -13.92
N THR A 101 0.17 -5.47 -13.85
CA THR A 101 1.17 -4.40 -13.80
C THR A 101 1.69 -4.02 -15.19
N HIS A 102 1.78 -2.72 -15.46
CA HIS A 102 2.29 -2.13 -16.70
C HIS A 102 3.47 -1.21 -16.35
N TYR A 103 4.67 -1.61 -16.75
CA TYR A 103 5.90 -0.94 -16.37
C TYR A 103 6.64 -0.36 -17.57
N LEU A 104 6.95 0.95 -17.49
CA LEU A 104 7.86 1.63 -18.41
C LEU A 104 9.15 2.01 -17.70
N PRO A 105 10.31 1.95 -18.36
CA PRO A 105 11.56 2.40 -17.76
C PRO A 105 11.53 3.92 -17.55
N LEU A 106 11.82 4.36 -16.33
CA LEU A 106 12.10 5.76 -16.03
C LEU A 106 13.38 6.16 -16.74
N ARG A 107 13.34 7.29 -17.45
CA ARG A 107 14.53 7.83 -18.11
C ARG A 107 15.06 8.98 -17.27
N SER A 108 16.35 8.93 -16.96
CA SER A 108 17.04 10.05 -16.35
C SER A 108 17.47 11.03 -17.44
N LYS A 109 17.00 12.28 -17.35
CA LYS A 109 17.49 13.40 -18.15
C LYS A 109 17.94 14.49 -17.18
N ASP A 110 19.20 14.92 -17.30
CA ASP A 110 19.78 15.98 -16.48
C ASP A 110 19.63 15.75 -14.95
N GLY A 111 19.74 14.50 -14.50
CA GLY A 111 19.65 14.13 -13.08
C GLY A 111 18.23 14.12 -12.51
N ARG A 112 17.20 14.33 -13.33
CA ARG A 112 15.79 14.12 -12.96
C ARG A 112 15.23 12.91 -13.68
N HIS A 113 14.55 12.06 -12.92
CA HIS A 113 13.75 10.98 -13.50
C HIS A 113 12.47 11.57 -14.06
N GLU A 114 12.24 11.39 -15.35
CA GLU A 114 10.98 11.73 -16.00
C GLU A 114 10.24 10.43 -16.36
N GLU A 115 9.02 10.32 -15.86
CA GLU A 115 8.06 9.33 -16.32
C GLU A 115 7.41 9.87 -17.58
N LYS A 116 7.60 9.18 -18.71
CA LYS A 116 7.08 9.65 -20.01
C LYS A 116 6.31 8.55 -20.70
N GLY A 117 5.05 8.84 -21.03
CA GLY A 117 4.20 7.99 -21.85
C GLY A 117 3.42 6.92 -21.08
N ILE A 118 3.56 6.86 -19.76
CA ILE A 118 2.76 5.95 -18.93
C ILE A 118 1.28 6.30 -18.99
N ASP A 119 0.95 7.60 -18.95
CA ASP A 119 -0.43 8.09 -18.92
C ASP A 119 -1.11 7.83 -20.25
N VAL A 120 -0.35 7.93 -21.34
CA VAL A 120 -0.79 7.59 -22.69
C VAL A 120 -1.08 6.08 -22.78
N TRP A 121 -0.20 5.24 -22.22
CA TRP A 121 -0.44 3.79 -22.20
C TRP A 121 -1.66 3.45 -21.35
N LEU A 122 -1.80 4.03 -20.16
CA LEU A 122 -2.98 3.87 -19.32
C LEU A 122 -4.25 4.22 -20.09
N ALA A 123 -4.28 5.38 -20.76
CA ALA A 123 -5.45 5.80 -21.53
C ALA A 123 -5.78 4.86 -22.69
N LEU A 124 -4.78 4.38 -23.43
CA LEU A 124 -4.99 3.45 -24.54
C LEU A 124 -5.49 2.09 -24.04
N GLU A 125 -4.84 1.52 -23.04
CA GLU A 125 -5.19 0.22 -22.45
C GLU A 125 -6.60 0.26 -21.83
N ALA A 126 -6.92 1.32 -21.08
CA ALA A 126 -8.23 1.49 -20.47
C ALA A 126 -9.35 1.59 -21.50
N PHE A 127 -9.13 2.35 -22.57
CA PHE A 127 -10.11 2.47 -23.66
C PHE A 127 -10.28 1.16 -24.44
N GLU A 128 -9.17 0.49 -24.75
CA GLU A 128 -9.17 -0.79 -25.45
C GLU A 128 -9.93 -1.87 -24.67
N LEU A 129 -9.62 -2.02 -23.38
CA LEU A 129 -10.27 -3.01 -22.52
C LEU A 129 -11.74 -2.68 -22.25
N ALA A 130 -12.10 -1.40 -22.17
CA ALA A 130 -13.51 -1.01 -22.06
C ALA A 130 -14.34 -1.52 -23.26
N ILE A 131 -13.77 -1.54 -24.46
CA ILE A 131 -14.41 -2.09 -25.66
C ILE A 131 -14.49 -3.62 -25.59
N TYR A 132 -13.37 -4.29 -25.32
CA TYR A 132 -13.31 -5.76 -25.37
C TYR A 132 -14.04 -6.43 -24.21
N LYS A 133 -13.83 -5.94 -22.98
CA LYS A 133 -14.39 -6.51 -21.75
C LYS A 133 -15.77 -5.93 -21.41
N ARG A 134 -16.20 -4.87 -22.11
CA ARG A 134 -17.51 -4.21 -21.95
C ARG A 134 -17.77 -3.83 -20.51
N PHE A 135 -16.89 -3.02 -19.94
CA PHE A 135 -17.08 -2.54 -18.57
C PHE A 135 -18.33 -1.67 -18.50
N ASN A 136 -19.15 -1.91 -17.47
CA ASN A 136 -20.27 -1.03 -17.15
C ASN A 136 -19.74 0.23 -16.43
N VAL A 137 -18.76 0.05 -15.55
CA VAL A 137 -18.08 1.14 -14.83
C VAL A 137 -16.57 1.01 -14.98
N VAL A 138 -15.91 2.11 -15.35
CA VAL A 138 -14.46 2.25 -15.28
C VAL A 138 -14.11 3.15 -14.11
N VAL A 139 -13.18 2.70 -13.29
CA VAL A 139 -12.70 3.43 -12.11
C VAL A 139 -11.28 3.86 -12.37
N LEU A 140 -11.02 5.17 -12.29
CA LEU A 140 -9.70 5.76 -12.44
C LEU A 140 -9.23 6.29 -11.08
N ILE A 141 -8.06 5.84 -10.64
CA ILE A 141 -7.34 6.40 -9.50
C ILE A 141 -6.29 7.33 -10.07
N ALA A 142 -6.67 8.59 -10.28
CA ALA A 142 -5.86 9.61 -10.94
C ALA A 142 -6.32 11.02 -10.52
N CYS A 143 -5.43 12.01 -10.63
CA CYS A 143 -5.75 13.41 -10.39
C CYS A 143 -5.61 14.34 -11.61
N ASP A 144 -4.97 13.87 -12.69
CA ASP A 144 -4.59 14.71 -13.82
C ASP A 144 -5.76 14.97 -14.80
N GLY A 145 -5.83 16.19 -15.34
CA GLY A 145 -6.76 16.58 -16.40
C GLY A 145 -6.48 15.94 -17.76
N ASP A 146 -5.29 15.38 -17.98
CA ASP A 146 -4.93 14.72 -19.24
C ASP A 146 -5.85 13.52 -19.58
N TYR A 147 -6.46 12.92 -18.56
CA TYR A 147 -7.43 11.82 -18.73
C TYR A 147 -8.82 12.26 -19.20
N VAL A 148 -9.11 13.56 -19.34
CA VAL A 148 -10.41 14.07 -19.83
C VAL A 148 -10.77 13.48 -21.20
N SER A 149 -9.78 13.35 -22.10
CA SER A 149 -10.00 12.76 -23.43
C SER A 149 -10.42 11.29 -23.36
N LEU A 150 -9.81 10.52 -22.45
CA LEU A 150 -10.20 9.13 -22.18
C LEU A 150 -11.64 9.06 -21.68
N ILE A 151 -12.00 9.87 -20.69
CA ILE A 151 -13.36 9.88 -20.11
C ILE A 151 -14.42 10.16 -21.17
N ARG A 152 -14.21 11.19 -22.00
CA ARG A 152 -15.13 11.51 -23.10
C ARG A 152 -15.31 10.32 -24.04
N LYS A 153 -14.22 9.61 -24.35
CA LYS A 153 -14.27 8.40 -25.20
C LYS A 153 -15.00 7.24 -24.52
N LEU A 154 -14.78 6.99 -23.23
CA LEU A 154 -15.51 5.98 -22.46
C LEU A 154 -17.02 6.28 -22.41
N ASN A 155 -17.39 7.56 -22.22
CA ASN A 155 -18.78 7.99 -22.23
C ASN A 155 -19.47 7.69 -23.58
N THR A 156 -18.75 7.75 -24.71
CA THR A 156 -19.32 7.36 -26.03
C THR A 156 -19.66 5.87 -26.14
N LEU A 157 -19.05 5.02 -25.30
CA LEU A 157 -19.36 3.59 -25.21
C LEU A 157 -20.54 3.30 -24.27
N GLY A 158 -21.04 4.32 -23.54
CA GLY A 158 -22.05 4.17 -22.50
C GLY A 158 -21.49 3.65 -21.16
N THR A 159 -20.17 3.55 -21.03
CA THR A 159 -19.48 3.19 -19.79
C THR A 159 -19.46 4.38 -18.85
N ARG A 160 -19.89 4.19 -17.60
CA ARG A 160 -19.84 5.23 -16.57
C ARG A 160 -18.44 5.31 -16.02
N VAL A 161 -17.98 6.51 -15.70
CA VAL A 161 -16.62 6.70 -15.16
C VAL A 161 -16.69 7.19 -13.73
N MET A 162 -15.99 6.48 -12.85
CA MET A 162 -15.75 6.85 -11.47
C MET A 162 -14.29 7.32 -11.33
N VAL A 163 -14.08 8.45 -10.67
CA VAL A 163 -12.73 8.92 -10.32
C VAL A 163 -12.60 8.98 -8.82
N LEU A 164 -11.56 8.33 -8.28
CA LEU A 164 -11.16 8.47 -6.89
C LEU A 164 -9.99 9.45 -6.83
N GLY A 165 -10.28 10.65 -6.34
CA GLY A 165 -9.32 11.73 -6.15
C GLY A 165 -9.05 12.00 -4.69
N TRP A 166 -7.82 12.42 -4.42
CA TRP A 166 -7.32 12.90 -3.14
C TRP A 166 -6.70 14.26 -3.33
N ASP A 167 -7.21 15.23 -2.58
CA ASP A 167 -6.61 16.55 -2.45
C ASP A 167 -5.96 16.66 -1.08
N PHE A 168 -4.67 16.95 -1.06
CA PHE A 168 -3.91 17.08 0.18
C PHE A 168 -2.73 18.02 0.02
N GLU A 169 -2.33 18.60 1.15
CA GLU A 169 -1.19 19.50 1.28
C GLU A 169 -0.36 19.08 2.48
N TYR A 170 0.96 19.04 2.32
CA TYR A 170 1.89 18.78 3.41
C TYR A 170 3.23 19.46 3.15
N THR A 171 3.96 19.72 4.23
CA THR A 171 5.31 20.28 4.14
C THR A 171 6.31 19.16 4.33
N ASP A 172 7.13 18.88 3.32
CA ASP A 172 8.19 17.88 3.43
C ASP A 172 9.23 18.35 4.45
N GLU A 173 9.34 17.66 5.58
CA GLU A 173 10.25 18.01 6.68
C GLU A 173 11.72 18.05 6.25
N ARG A 174 12.11 17.25 5.25
CA ARG A 174 13.50 17.17 4.77
C ARG A 174 13.86 18.31 3.84
N THR A 175 12.92 18.74 2.99
CA THR A 175 13.17 19.77 1.97
C THR A 175 12.60 21.14 2.32
N GLY A 176 11.73 21.21 3.33
CA GLY A 176 10.98 22.40 3.72
C GLY A 176 9.97 22.88 2.66
N LYS A 177 9.74 22.10 1.60
CA LYS A 177 8.86 22.49 0.49
C LYS A 177 7.43 22.06 0.74
N LEU A 178 6.50 22.97 0.45
CA LEU A 178 5.08 22.66 0.39
C LEU A 178 4.81 21.77 -0.84
N GLN A 179 4.29 20.57 -0.58
CA GLN A 179 3.76 19.67 -1.59
C GLN A 179 2.25 19.79 -1.57
N LYS A 180 1.66 19.98 -2.74
CA LYS A 180 0.22 20.07 -2.93
C LYS A 180 -0.19 19.16 -4.08
N THR A 181 -1.19 18.34 -3.82
CA THR A 181 -1.85 17.53 -4.82
C THR A 181 -3.32 17.93 -4.87
N THR A 182 -3.80 18.21 -6.07
CA THR A 182 -5.19 18.65 -6.29
C THR A 182 -5.70 18.01 -7.57
N THR A 183 -6.89 17.46 -7.47
CA THR A 183 -7.60 16.80 -8.57
C THR A 183 -8.10 17.86 -9.55
N SER A 184 -7.88 17.61 -10.85
CA SER A 184 -8.32 18.54 -11.89
C SER A 184 -9.83 18.72 -11.90
N LEU A 185 -10.29 19.97 -11.85
CA LEU A 185 -11.72 20.29 -11.93
C LEU A 185 -12.32 19.88 -13.28
N ASP A 186 -11.55 19.93 -14.36
CA ASP A 186 -12.04 19.54 -15.68
C ASP A 186 -12.22 18.01 -15.78
N LEU A 187 -11.38 17.26 -15.07
CA LEU A 187 -11.57 15.82 -14.88
C LEU A 187 -12.89 15.55 -14.14
N LEU A 188 -13.09 16.22 -13.00
CA LEU A 188 -14.26 15.99 -12.13
C LEU A 188 -15.60 16.37 -12.80
N LYS A 189 -15.61 17.35 -13.70
CA LYS A 189 -16.83 17.76 -14.43
C LYS A 189 -17.33 16.71 -15.44
N GLU A 190 -16.43 15.91 -15.98
CA GLU A 190 -16.73 14.99 -17.10
C GLU A 190 -17.08 13.57 -16.62
N VAL A 191 -16.74 13.24 -15.37
CA VAL A 191 -16.97 11.91 -14.79
C VAL A 191 -18.38 11.76 -14.26
N THR A 192 -18.87 10.52 -14.25
CA THR A 192 -20.19 10.18 -13.71
C THR A 192 -20.19 10.19 -12.18
N TYR A 193 -19.12 9.66 -11.57
CA TYR A 193 -19.00 9.51 -10.12
C TYR A 193 -17.66 10.10 -9.61
N PRO A 194 -17.63 11.42 -9.30
CA PRO A 194 -16.47 12.02 -8.65
C PRO A 194 -16.45 11.67 -7.16
N ILE A 195 -15.40 11.00 -6.70
CA ILE A 195 -15.24 10.59 -5.30
C ILE A 195 -14.08 11.36 -4.67
N SER A 196 -14.41 12.25 -3.74
CA SER A 196 -13.45 12.99 -2.90
C SER A 196 -13.06 12.13 -1.69
N MET A 197 -11.94 11.42 -1.82
CA MET A 197 -11.56 10.40 -0.84
C MET A 197 -11.08 11.01 0.48
N GLN A 198 -10.43 12.17 0.45
CA GLN A 198 -10.05 12.90 1.68
C GLN A 198 -11.27 13.26 2.51
N GLU A 199 -12.32 13.77 1.88
CA GLU A 199 -13.56 14.12 2.58
C GLU A 199 -14.22 12.86 3.16
N LEU A 200 -14.25 11.75 2.41
CA LEU A 200 -14.84 10.51 2.91
C LEU A 200 -14.07 9.89 4.06
N ILE A 201 -12.73 9.95 4.02
CA ILE A 201 -11.87 9.34 5.04
C ILE A 201 -11.87 10.14 6.34
N ASP A 202 -11.99 11.47 6.24
CA ASP A 202 -11.91 12.38 7.39
C ASP A 202 -13.29 12.68 7.99
N ASN A 203 -14.36 12.59 7.20
CA ASN A 203 -15.73 12.69 7.71
C ASN A 203 -16.12 11.43 8.49
N LYS A 204 -16.14 11.54 9.82
CA LYS A 204 -16.47 10.46 10.79
C LYS A 204 -17.97 10.12 10.83
N VAL A 205 -18.59 9.84 9.68
CA VAL A 205 -19.98 9.35 9.65
C VAL A 205 -19.99 7.85 9.94
N LYS A 206 -20.57 7.46 11.09
CA LYS A 206 -20.60 6.09 11.63
C LYS A 206 -21.07 5.00 10.67
N LYS A 207 -21.83 5.33 9.61
CA LYS A 207 -22.43 4.36 8.69
C LYS A 207 -21.42 3.68 7.76
N ASN A 208 -20.30 4.34 7.44
CA ASN A 208 -19.28 3.83 6.50
C ASN A 208 -17.96 3.48 7.17
N GLU A 209 -17.90 3.50 8.51
CA GLU A 209 -16.66 3.39 9.27
C GLU A 209 -15.92 2.06 9.04
N SER A 210 -16.66 0.94 8.91
CA SER A 210 -16.07 -0.37 8.60
C SER A 210 -15.39 -0.41 7.23
N VAL A 211 -16.06 0.10 6.19
CA VAL A 211 -15.52 0.13 4.82
C VAL A 211 -14.31 1.06 4.73
N ILE A 212 -14.39 2.23 5.39
CA ILE A 212 -13.29 3.20 5.44
C ILE A 212 -12.10 2.65 6.22
N ASN A 213 -12.31 1.91 7.30
CA ASN A 213 -11.20 1.30 8.05
C ASN A 213 -10.49 0.22 7.23
N ASN A 214 -11.24 -0.53 6.41
CA ASN A 214 -10.67 -1.53 5.52
C ASN A 214 -9.85 -0.93 4.36
N LEU A 215 -10.02 0.37 4.03
CA LEU A 215 -9.18 1.07 3.05
C LEU A 215 -7.71 1.13 3.46
N PHE A 216 -7.41 0.98 4.74
CA PHE A 216 -6.07 1.04 5.26
C PHE A 216 -5.57 -0.36 5.58
N VAL A 217 -4.29 -0.60 5.33
CA VAL A 217 -3.64 -1.82 5.80
C VAL A 217 -3.80 -1.83 7.30
N PHE A 218 -4.54 -2.83 7.80
CA PHE A 218 -4.75 -2.99 9.22
C PHE A 218 -3.37 -3.21 9.85
N ARG A 219 -2.86 -2.20 10.56
CA ARG A 219 -1.83 -2.43 11.58
C ARG A 219 -2.53 -3.17 12.69
N GLU A 220 -2.68 -4.46 12.47
CA GLU A 220 -3.09 -5.37 13.50
C GLU A 220 -2.01 -5.28 14.61
N ALA A 221 -2.25 -4.42 15.59
CA ALA A 221 -1.60 -4.49 16.90
C ALA A 221 -1.94 -5.81 17.63
N ASN A 222 -2.70 -6.72 16.99
CA ASN A 222 -3.10 -8.04 17.47
C ASN A 222 -3.06 -9.15 16.36
N ALA A 223 -2.34 -8.93 15.26
CA ALA A 223 -2.09 -9.92 14.16
C ALA A 223 -1.26 -11.08 14.66
N VAL A 224 -0.52 -10.79 15.72
CA VAL A 224 0.33 -11.75 16.38
C VAL A 224 -0.52 -12.85 17.01
N SER A 225 -1.85 -12.71 17.13
CA SER A 225 -2.71 -13.83 17.54
C SER A 225 -2.79 -14.97 16.50
N ARG A 226 -2.38 -14.74 15.24
CA ARG A 226 -2.20 -15.82 14.24
C ARG A 226 -0.76 -16.34 14.14
N PHE A 227 0.20 -15.67 14.78
CA PHE A 227 1.57 -16.16 14.98
C PHE A 227 1.83 -16.68 16.41
N THR A 228 0.88 -16.49 17.34
CA THR A 228 0.82 -17.28 18.57
C THR A 228 0.04 -18.56 18.30
N THR A 229 0.63 -19.49 17.55
CA THR A 229 0.45 -20.87 17.98
C THR A 229 0.97 -20.90 19.42
N LYS A 230 0.07 -21.18 20.37
CA LYS A 230 0.44 -21.59 21.71
C LYS A 230 1.48 -22.69 21.57
N VAL A 231 2.77 -22.33 21.64
CA VAL A 231 3.81 -23.29 21.90
C VAL A 231 3.54 -23.73 23.33
N PRO A 232 3.23 -25.01 23.58
CA PRO A 232 3.17 -25.52 24.93
C PRO A 232 4.49 -25.14 25.63
N PRO A 233 4.47 -24.76 26.92
CA PRO A 233 5.72 -24.53 27.64
C PRO A 233 6.47 -25.86 27.72
N GLY A 234 7.40 -26.08 26.78
CA GLY A 234 8.11 -27.34 26.65
C GLY A 234 8.52 -27.64 25.23
N GLU A 235 9.67 -27.05 24.83
CA GLU A 235 10.71 -27.57 23.93
C GLU A 235 11.40 -26.43 23.16
N GLY A 236 11.95 -25.47 23.91
CA GLY A 236 12.96 -24.55 23.41
C GLY A 236 14.34 -25.18 23.57
N THR A 237 15.06 -25.35 22.46
CA THR A 237 16.51 -25.56 22.51
C THR A 237 17.18 -24.23 22.87
N GLY A 238 17.26 -23.92 24.16
CA GLY A 238 18.04 -22.81 24.73
C GLY A 238 17.24 -21.79 25.55
N ASN A 239 17.01 -22.06 26.83
CA ASN A 239 16.41 -21.13 27.81
C ASN A 239 17.38 -20.00 28.24
N GLY A 240 18.13 -19.40 27.30
CA GLY A 240 19.08 -18.33 27.60
C GLY A 240 18.51 -16.96 27.24
N LEU A 241 18.52 -16.02 28.18
CA LEU A 241 18.52 -14.60 27.83
C LEU A 241 19.88 -14.30 27.17
N HIS A 242 19.86 -13.77 25.95
CA HIS A 242 21.05 -13.46 25.17
C HIS A 242 21.23 -11.95 25.05
N GLN A 243 22.48 -11.49 24.98
CA GLN A 243 22.84 -10.09 24.79
C GLN A 243 23.75 -9.96 23.58
N SER A 244 23.48 -8.98 22.73
CA SER A 244 24.34 -8.64 21.59
C SER A 244 24.03 -7.23 21.09
N THR A 245 24.54 -6.87 19.92
CA THR A 245 24.28 -5.58 19.28
C THR A 245 23.45 -5.74 18.02
N ILE A 246 22.67 -4.71 17.72
CA ILE A 246 21.95 -4.59 16.47
C ILE A 246 22.95 -4.47 15.32
N HIS A 247 22.95 -5.44 14.42
CA HIS A 247 23.80 -5.45 13.22
C HIS A 247 23.28 -4.49 12.14
N ASN A 248 21.98 -4.52 11.86
CA ASN A 248 21.35 -3.65 10.86
C ASN A 248 19.86 -3.43 11.16
N LEU A 249 19.33 -2.25 10.84
CA LEU A 249 17.91 -1.92 10.93
C LEU A 249 17.35 -1.49 9.58
N LYS A 250 16.18 -2.02 9.24
CA LYS A 250 15.40 -1.67 8.05
C LYS A 250 13.98 -1.28 8.47
N ASN A 251 13.18 -0.81 7.51
CA ASN A 251 11.81 -0.35 7.79
C ASN A 251 10.93 -1.48 8.37
N GLY A 252 10.82 -1.53 9.70
CA GLY A 252 9.99 -2.47 10.46
C GLY A 252 10.67 -3.77 10.91
N TYR A 253 11.97 -3.96 10.69
CA TYR A 253 12.68 -5.14 11.16
C TYR A 253 14.18 -4.90 11.29
N GLY A 254 14.87 -5.77 12.03
CA GLY A 254 16.31 -5.69 12.20
C GLY A 254 16.98 -7.05 12.27
N PHE A 255 18.31 -7.00 12.33
CA PHE A 255 19.16 -8.15 12.55
C PHE A 255 20.04 -7.90 13.77
N ILE A 256 20.15 -8.88 14.65
CA ILE A 256 21.04 -8.88 15.81
C ILE A 256 22.25 -9.76 15.50
N HIS A 257 23.45 -9.29 15.87
CA HIS A 257 24.67 -10.03 15.63
C HIS A 257 24.69 -11.32 16.46
N PHE A 258 24.76 -12.48 15.82
CA PHE A 258 24.80 -13.76 16.53
C PHE A 258 25.51 -14.82 15.68
N PRO A 259 26.56 -15.50 16.16
CA PRO A 259 27.20 -16.58 15.41
C PRO A 259 26.34 -17.87 15.47
N PRO A 260 26.22 -18.66 14.38
CA PRO A 260 26.89 -18.51 13.10
C PRO A 260 26.18 -17.57 12.10
N ASN A 261 24.90 -17.25 12.33
CA ASN A 261 24.10 -16.39 11.47
C ASN A 261 23.34 -15.35 12.30
N ASN A 262 23.33 -14.09 11.84
CA ASN A 262 22.59 -13.00 12.48
C ASN A 262 21.10 -13.36 12.64
N LEU A 263 20.53 -13.00 13.78
CA LEU A 263 19.15 -13.31 14.13
C LEU A 263 18.21 -12.21 13.64
N PHE A 264 17.15 -12.61 12.95
CA PHE A 264 16.09 -11.70 12.50
C PHE A 264 15.15 -11.36 13.67
N PHE A 265 14.74 -10.09 13.79
CA PHE A 265 13.63 -9.67 14.64
C PHE A 265 12.75 -8.65 13.92
N HIS A 266 11.45 -8.69 14.19
CA HIS A 266 10.49 -7.73 13.66
C HIS A 266 10.18 -6.65 14.71
N TRP A 267 9.63 -5.50 14.31
CA TRP A 267 9.26 -4.43 15.26
C TRP A 267 8.32 -4.91 16.37
N THR A 268 7.48 -5.91 16.10
CA THR A 268 6.59 -6.55 17.10
C THR A 268 7.33 -7.36 18.15
N SER A 269 8.57 -7.76 17.88
CA SER A 269 9.41 -8.48 18.85
C SER A 269 10.09 -7.53 19.84
N VAL A 270 10.03 -6.21 19.62
CA VAL A 270 10.61 -5.23 20.54
C VAL A 270 9.68 -5.05 21.74
N GLN A 271 10.19 -5.34 22.94
CA GLN A 271 9.48 -5.09 24.19
C GLN A 271 10.04 -3.83 24.87
N GLU A 272 9.19 -3.15 25.63
CA GLU A 272 9.58 -2.00 26.47
C GLU A 272 10.37 -0.91 25.72
N GLY A 273 9.83 -0.43 24.59
CA GLY A 273 10.41 0.67 23.80
C GLY A 273 9.75 0.79 22.43
N ASP A 274 10.06 1.85 21.68
CA ASP A 274 9.69 1.97 20.27
C ASP A 274 10.83 1.45 19.37
N PHE A 275 10.49 0.68 18.34
CA PHE A 275 11.44 0.23 17.32
C PHE A 275 12.19 1.41 16.68
N ASN A 276 11.54 2.58 16.57
CA ASN A 276 12.15 3.78 16.01
C ASN A 276 13.26 4.39 16.89
N GLU A 277 13.38 3.97 18.14
CA GLU A 277 14.43 4.42 19.07
C GLU A 277 15.69 3.56 19.00
N LEU A 278 15.62 2.40 18.34
CA LEU A 278 16.74 1.51 18.11
C LEU A 278 17.64 2.03 17.00
N ARG A 279 18.95 1.85 17.15
CA ARG A 279 19.98 2.20 16.16
C ARG A 279 20.91 1.03 15.90
N GLU A 280 21.53 1.00 14.73
CA GLU A 280 22.61 0.06 14.44
C GLU A 280 23.74 0.25 15.48
N GLY A 281 24.21 -0.86 16.04
CA GLY A 281 25.18 -0.89 17.13
C GLY A 281 24.59 -0.81 18.54
N ASP A 282 23.28 -0.56 18.70
CA ASP A 282 22.68 -0.52 20.03
C ASP A 282 22.77 -1.89 20.73
N PRO A 283 23.13 -1.92 22.02
CA PRO A 283 23.08 -3.13 22.83
C PRO A 283 21.64 -3.54 23.12
N VAL A 284 21.34 -4.81 22.91
CA VAL A 284 20.01 -5.39 23.13
C VAL A 284 20.10 -6.74 23.84
N GLU A 285 19.10 -7.03 24.66
CA GLU A 285 18.84 -8.37 25.19
C GLU A 285 17.64 -9.00 24.48
N PHE A 286 17.63 -10.32 24.30
CA PHE A 286 16.61 -11.04 23.55
C PHE A 286 16.59 -12.54 23.90
N HIS A 287 15.52 -13.23 23.50
CA HIS A 287 15.43 -14.69 23.52
C HIS A 287 15.43 -15.24 22.09
N ILE A 288 15.88 -16.49 21.94
CA ILE A 288 15.88 -17.18 20.65
C ILE A 288 14.66 -18.09 20.58
N ALA A 289 13.90 -17.96 19.48
CA ALA A 289 12.80 -18.85 19.15
C ALA A 289 12.97 -19.39 17.74
N ARG A 290 12.28 -20.50 17.42
CA ARG A 290 12.22 -21.01 16.05
C ARG A 290 11.01 -20.43 15.33
N GLY A 291 11.23 -19.81 14.18
CA GLY A 291 10.16 -19.33 13.30
C GLY A 291 9.53 -20.45 12.47
N ASP A 292 8.45 -20.13 11.75
CA ASP A 292 7.61 -21.11 11.01
C ASP A 292 8.35 -21.89 9.91
N LYS A 293 9.48 -21.36 9.44
CA LYS A 293 10.33 -21.96 8.41
C LYS A 293 11.55 -22.69 9.00
N GLY A 294 11.60 -22.84 10.32
CA GLY A 294 12.63 -23.57 11.05
C GLY A 294 13.92 -22.79 11.33
N GLN A 295 14.01 -21.50 10.98
CA GLN A 295 15.13 -20.65 11.36
C GLN A 295 15.02 -20.13 12.80
N ASP A 296 16.18 -19.86 13.41
CA ASP A 296 16.27 -19.15 14.68
C ASP A 296 16.02 -17.64 14.45
N ILE A 297 15.12 -17.08 15.26
CA ILE A 297 14.73 -15.67 15.27
C ILE A 297 14.87 -15.11 16.69
N ALA A 298 15.06 -13.79 16.78
CA ALA A 298 15.07 -13.08 18.04
C ALA A 298 13.67 -12.57 18.40
N ILE A 299 13.25 -12.90 19.62
CA ILE A 299 11.99 -12.46 20.24
C ILE A 299 12.28 -11.76 21.56
N ASP A 300 11.31 -11.02 22.08
CA ASP A 300 11.41 -10.27 23.34
C ASP A 300 12.65 -9.36 23.40
N VAL A 301 12.92 -8.65 22.31
CA VAL A 301 14.10 -7.78 22.13
C VAL A 301 13.92 -6.50 22.96
N LYS A 302 14.84 -6.21 23.86
CA LYS A 302 14.85 -4.98 24.68
C LYS A 302 16.19 -4.30 24.61
N LYS A 303 16.22 -2.97 24.73
CA LYS A 303 17.48 -2.22 24.79
C LYS A 303 18.16 -2.50 26.13
N TRP A 304 19.43 -2.88 26.09
CA TRP A 304 20.21 -3.21 27.29
C TRP A 304 21.17 -2.07 27.63
N GLU A 305 20.89 -1.34 28.72
CA GLU A 305 21.86 -0.38 29.25
C GLU A 305 22.90 -1.12 30.11
N ALA A 306 24.14 -1.17 29.63
CA ALA A 306 25.26 -1.69 30.41
C ALA A 306 25.56 -0.74 31.60
N GLY A 307 24.81 -0.87 32.71
CA GLY A 307 24.99 0.01 33.87
C GLY A 307 24.04 -0.12 35.07
N SER A 308 23.01 -0.96 35.05
CA SER A 308 22.09 -1.09 36.20
C SER A 308 22.54 -2.20 37.15
N LYS A 309 23.22 -1.84 38.25
CA LYS A 309 23.41 -2.77 39.39
C LYS A 309 22.03 -3.22 39.92
N PRO A 310 21.88 -4.50 40.34
CA PRO A 310 20.68 -4.91 41.06
C PRO A 310 20.59 -4.09 42.36
N LYS A 311 19.42 -3.51 42.63
CA LYS A 311 19.05 -3.07 43.97
C LYS A 311 18.73 -4.32 44.77
N ASP A 312 19.53 -4.57 45.80
CA ASP A 312 19.17 -5.44 46.93
C ASP A 312 17.88 -4.95 47.61
#